data_AF-A0A3A1VJZ3-F1
#
_entry.id   AF-A0A3A1VJZ3-F1
#
_cell.length_a   1.000
_cell.length_b   1.000
_cell.length_c   1.000
_cell.angle_alpha   90.00
_cell.angle_beta   90.00
_cell.angle_gamma   90.00
#
_symmetry.space_group_name_H-M   'P 1'
#
loop_
_entity.id
_entity.type
_entity.pdbx_description
1 polymer ?
#
loop_
_entity_poly.entity_id
_entity_poly.type
_entity_poly.pdbx_seq_one_letter_code
_entity_poly.pdbx_strand_id
1 'polypeptide(L)'
;MSLNQIIEKINDNHRAKRFFAMYLLKDQETFHYYYQMRAQLSISFIFDTIINALFNEREKKQVKQELINLLQINADMADQSVEGYPLKEFDKDLNSFLVYWRKNTGRQFLHKSFE
;
A
#
# COMPACT_ATOMS: atom_id res chain seq x y z
N MET A 1 5.40 -10.20 19.97
CA MET A 1 4.59 -10.79 18.89
C MET A 1 5.53 -11.12 17.76
N SER A 2 5.59 -12.37 17.31
CA SER A 2 6.49 -12.76 16.20
C SER A 2 5.93 -12.33 14.84
N LEU A 3 6.78 -12.25 13.81
CA LEU A 3 6.35 -11.89 12.45
C LEU A 3 5.25 -12.85 11.94
N ASN A 4 5.38 -14.15 12.22
CA ASN A 4 4.39 -15.15 11.82
C ASN A 4 3.01 -14.90 12.45
N GLN A 5 2.95 -14.49 13.73
CA GLN A 5 1.69 -14.14 14.38
C GLN A 5 1.03 -12.88 13.80
N ILE A 6 1.83 -11.95 13.26
CA ILE A 6 1.32 -10.77 12.56
C ILE A 6 0.77 -11.19 11.20
N ILE A 7 1.47 -12.07 10.48
CA ILE A 7 1.08 -12.58 9.16
C ILE A 7 -0.19 -13.44 9.23
N GLU A 8 -0.32 -14.32 10.22
CA GLU A 8 -1.56 -15.09 10.45
C GLU A 8 -2.75 -14.15 10.66
N LYS A 9 -2.59 -13.12 11.50
CA LYS A 9 -3.62 -12.09 11.69
C LYS A 9 -3.94 -11.35 10.40
N ILE A 10 -2.95 -11.06 9.56
CA ILE A 10 -3.17 -10.44 8.25
C ILE A 10 -4.02 -11.37 7.37
N ASN A 11 -3.68 -12.64 7.28
CA ASN A 11 -4.36 -13.58 6.39
C ASN A 11 -5.82 -13.84 6.78
N ASP A 12 -6.12 -13.84 8.08
CA ASP A 12 -7.47 -14.14 8.59
C ASP A 12 -8.34 -12.89 8.83
N ASN A 13 -7.76 -11.68 8.79
CA ASN A 13 -8.49 -10.46 9.12
C ASN A 13 -8.44 -9.43 7.99
N HIS A 14 -9.60 -9.16 7.40
CA HIS A 14 -9.76 -8.16 6.33
C HIS A 14 -9.20 -6.78 6.69
N ARG A 15 -9.42 -6.31 7.92
CA ARG A 15 -8.92 -5.01 8.38
C ARG A 15 -7.39 -5.01 8.53
N ALA A 16 -6.81 -6.13 8.95
CA ALA A 16 -5.36 -6.28 9.03
C ALA A 16 -4.72 -6.28 7.62
N LYS A 17 -5.34 -6.93 6.63
CA LYS A 17 -4.89 -6.85 5.21
C LYS A 17 -4.84 -5.41 4.72
N ARG A 18 -5.92 -4.65 4.95
CA ARG A 18 -6.03 -3.25 4.51
C ARG A 18 -4.98 -2.36 5.19
N PHE A 19 -4.79 -2.53 6.49
CA PHE A 19 -3.75 -1.80 7.22
C PHE A 19 -2.35 -2.14 6.70
N PHE A 20 -2.08 -3.43 6.49
CA PHE A 20 -0.80 -3.90 5.99
C PHE A 20 -0.53 -3.38 4.57
N ALA A 21 -1.54 -3.37 3.70
CA ALA A 21 -1.43 -2.78 2.37
C ALA A 21 -0.99 -1.31 2.42
N MET A 22 -1.53 -0.51 3.34
CA MET A 22 -1.09 0.88 3.52
C MET A 22 0.32 0.99 4.12
N TYR A 23 0.67 0.10 5.06
CA TYR A 23 2.01 0.03 5.64
C TYR A 23 3.09 -0.25 4.58
N LEU A 24 2.78 -1.12 3.60
CA LEU A 24 3.70 -1.43 2.49
C LEU A 24 4.00 -0.22 1.60
N LEU A 25 3.12 0.80 1.55
CA LEU A 25 3.32 2.00 0.73
C LEU A 25 4.26 3.04 1.39
N LYS A 26 4.74 2.78 2.61
CA LYS A 26 5.51 3.74 3.41
C LYS A 26 6.84 4.12 2.76
N ASP A 27 7.58 3.12 2.30
CA ASP A 27 8.89 3.28 1.68
C ASP A 27 9.25 2.06 0.82
N GLN A 28 10.22 2.26 -0.07
CA GLN A 28 10.69 1.23 -0.99
C GLN A 28 11.24 0.00 -0.26
N GLU A 29 12.03 0.19 0.79
CA GLU A 29 12.69 -0.89 1.52
C GLU A 29 11.66 -1.86 2.11
N THR A 30 10.65 -1.32 2.81
CA THR A 30 9.56 -2.09 3.39
C THR A 30 8.81 -2.87 2.31
N PHE A 31 8.45 -2.21 1.20
CA PHE A 31 7.72 -2.87 0.11
C PHE A 31 8.50 -4.06 -0.46
N HIS A 32 9.75 -3.84 -0.84
CA HIS A 32 10.57 -4.86 -1.50
C HIS A 32 10.96 -6.00 -0.57
N TYR A 33 11.21 -5.72 0.71
CA TYR A 33 11.45 -6.77 1.71
C TYR A 33 10.29 -7.77 1.78
N TYR A 34 9.05 -7.28 1.90
CA TYR A 34 7.88 -8.16 1.96
C TYR A 34 7.52 -8.75 0.60
N TYR A 35 7.78 -8.03 -0.50
CA TYR A 35 7.55 -8.53 -1.85
C TYR A 35 8.38 -9.79 -2.14
N GLN A 36 9.65 -9.83 -1.70
CA GLN A 36 10.52 -10.99 -1.86
C GLN A 36 10.02 -12.22 -1.09
N MET A 37 9.36 -12.01 0.05
CA MET A 37 8.84 -13.09 0.90
C MET A 37 7.36 -13.40 0.64
N ARG A 38 6.71 -12.73 -0.32
CA ARG A 38 5.24 -12.72 -0.46
C ARG A 38 4.62 -14.11 -0.60
N ALA A 39 5.26 -15.00 -1.36
CA ALA A 39 4.80 -16.36 -1.57
C ALA A 39 4.95 -17.21 -0.30
N GLN A 40 6.07 -17.05 0.42
CA GLN A 40 6.33 -17.77 1.68
C GLN A 40 5.35 -17.35 2.78
N LEU A 41 4.96 -16.08 2.78
CA LEU A 41 4.05 -15.51 3.78
C LEU A 41 2.56 -15.59 3.36
N SER A 42 2.26 -16.15 2.19
CA SER A 42 0.90 -16.23 1.62
C SER A 42 0.20 -14.87 1.48
N ILE A 43 0.97 -13.81 1.20
CA ILE A 43 0.48 -12.43 1.05
C ILE A 43 0.53 -11.92 -0.39
N SER A 44 0.78 -12.78 -1.39
CA SER A 44 0.90 -12.38 -2.80
C SER A 44 -0.31 -11.56 -3.29
N PHE A 45 -1.52 -11.95 -2.91
CA PHE A 45 -2.74 -11.24 -3.30
C PHE A 45 -2.76 -9.76 -2.86
N ILE A 46 -2.12 -9.42 -1.74
CA ILE A 46 -2.00 -8.03 -1.28
C ILE A 46 -1.16 -7.23 -2.27
N PHE A 47 -0.04 -7.80 -2.72
CA PHE A 47 0.84 -7.17 -3.71
C PHE A 47 0.18 -7.07 -5.08
N ASP A 48 -0.47 -8.13 -5.54
CA ASP A 48 -1.23 -8.10 -6.80
C ASP A 48 -2.29 -6.99 -6.74
N THR A 49 -3.01 -6.87 -5.63
CA THR A 49 -4.00 -5.80 -5.44
C THR A 49 -3.36 -4.41 -5.47
N ILE A 50 -2.25 -4.20 -4.74
CA ILE A 50 -1.55 -2.90 -4.70
C ILE A 50 -1.08 -2.51 -6.10
N ILE A 51 -0.38 -3.42 -6.79
CA ILE A 51 0.24 -3.14 -8.09
C ILE A 51 -0.87 -2.90 -9.12
N ASN A 52 -1.85 -3.79 -9.23
CA ASN A 52 -2.97 -3.59 -10.16
C ASN A 52 -3.71 -2.26 -9.84
N ALA A 53 -3.94 -1.94 -8.57
CA ALA A 53 -4.65 -0.71 -8.22
C ALA A 53 -3.83 0.56 -8.50
N LEU A 54 -2.53 0.56 -8.25
CA LEU A 54 -1.66 1.70 -8.54
C LEU A 54 -1.51 1.94 -10.05
N PHE A 55 -1.47 0.87 -10.84
CA PHE A 55 -1.38 0.97 -12.30
C PHE A 55 -2.74 1.19 -12.98
N ASN A 56 -3.85 0.84 -12.32
CA ASN A 56 -5.20 1.09 -12.81
C ASN A 56 -5.57 2.58 -12.74
N GLU A 57 -5.94 3.14 -13.91
CA GLU A 57 -6.32 4.54 -14.08
C GLU A 57 -5.31 5.53 -13.46
N ARG A 58 -4.02 5.18 -13.48
CA ARG A 58 -2.96 5.93 -12.80
C ARG A 58 -2.85 7.37 -13.30
N GLU A 59 -3.14 7.59 -14.58
CA GLU A 59 -3.17 8.89 -15.24
C GLU A 59 -4.19 9.85 -14.63
N LYS A 60 -5.23 9.33 -13.95
CA LYS A 60 -6.26 10.14 -13.29
C LYS A 60 -5.86 10.60 -11.89
N LYS A 61 -4.81 10.03 -11.29
CA LYS A 61 -4.41 10.29 -9.90
C LYS A 61 -2.89 10.39 -9.78
N GLN A 62 -2.37 11.61 -9.76
CA GLN A 62 -0.93 11.90 -9.62
C GLN A 62 -0.26 11.14 -8.46
N VAL A 63 -0.94 11.00 -7.32
CA VAL A 63 -0.41 10.28 -6.15
C VAL A 63 -0.09 8.81 -6.44
N LYS A 64 -0.81 8.16 -7.36
CA LYS A 64 -0.49 6.78 -7.77
C LYS A 64 0.85 6.76 -8.50
N GLN A 65 1.12 7.73 -9.37
CA GLN A 65 2.40 7.86 -10.06
C GLN A 65 3.55 8.17 -9.07
N GLU A 66 3.31 9.03 -8.08
CA GLU A 66 4.28 9.31 -7.03
C GLU A 66 4.61 8.04 -6.21
N LEU A 67 3.61 7.23 -5.87
CA LEU A 67 3.81 5.95 -5.19
C LEU A 67 4.54 4.93 -6.06
N ILE A 68 4.20 4.83 -7.36
CA ILE A 68 4.93 3.96 -8.30
C ILE A 68 6.41 4.35 -8.35
N ASN A 69 6.70 5.64 -8.45
CA ASN A 69 8.07 6.16 -8.49
C ASN A 69 8.79 5.94 -7.15
N LEU A 70 8.13 6.21 -6.02
CA LEU A 70 8.67 6.02 -4.68
C LEU A 70 9.05 4.57 -4.43
N LEU A 71 8.16 3.64 -4.79
CA LEU A 71 8.34 2.21 -4.54
C LEU A 71 9.19 1.53 -5.62
N GLN A 72 9.49 2.22 -6.72
CA GLN A 72 10.20 1.69 -7.88
C GLN A 72 9.60 0.37 -8.38
N ILE A 73 8.29 0.35 -8.54
CA ILE A 73 7.54 -0.85 -8.98
C ILE A 73 7.16 -0.74 -10.45
N ASN A 74 6.96 -1.89 -11.08
CA ASN A 74 6.46 -2.02 -12.44
C ASN A 74 5.16 -2.84 -12.47
N ALA A 75 4.47 -2.89 -13.61
CA ALA A 75 3.19 -3.60 -13.71
C ALA A 75 3.35 -5.13 -13.72
N ASP A 76 4.48 -5.61 -14.25
CA ASP A 76 4.87 -7.02 -14.37
C ASP A 76 5.25 -7.67 -13.03
N MET A 77 5.42 -6.88 -11.97
CA MET A 77 5.58 -7.40 -10.61
C MET A 77 4.29 -8.03 -10.06
N ALA A 78 3.12 -7.79 -10.66
CA ALA A 78 1.90 -8.50 -10.30
C ALA A 78 1.89 -9.89 -10.93
N ASP A 79 1.74 -10.93 -10.11
CA ASP A 79 1.67 -12.32 -10.58
C ASP A 79 0.28 -12.61 -11.19
N GLN A 80 -0.76 -11.88 -10.74
CA GLN A 80 -2.13 -12.04 -11.19
C GLN A 80 -2.81 -10.68 -11.46
N SER A 81 -3.71 -10.66 -12.44
CA SER A 81 -4.62 -9.54 -12.64
C SER A 81 -5.67 -9.51 -11.53
N VAL A 82 -5.85 -8.36 -10.89
CA VAL A 82 -6.90 -8.14 -9.90
C VAL A 82 -7.88 -7.12 -10.46
N GLU A 83 -9.17 -7.45 -10.45
CA GLU A 83 -10.22 -6.59 -11.02
C GLU A 83 -11.38 -6.36 -10.04
N GLY A 84 -12.16 -5.30 -10.29
CA GLY A 84 -13.44 -5.10 -9.63
C GLY A 84 -13.34 -4.57 -8.20
N TYR A 85 -13.91 -5.31 -7.25
CA TYR A 85 -14.13 -4.84 -5.88
C TYR A 85 -12.84 -4.55 -5.08
N PRO A 86 -11.80 -5.41 -5.10
CA PRO A 86 -10.57 -5.17 -4.36
C PRO A 86 -9.86 -3.87 -4.76
N LEU A 87 -9.85 -3.54 -6.06
CA LEU A 87 -9.26 -2.28 -6.54
C LEU A 87 -10.01 -1.06 -5.99
N LYS A 88 -11.35 -1.12 -6.00
CA LYS A 88 -12.21 -0.04 -5.48
C LYS A 88 -12.05 0.13 -3.97
N GLU A 89 -11.88 -0.96 -3.23
CA GLU A 89 -11.60 -0.91 -1.80
C GLU A 89 -10.22 -0.30 -1.51
N PHE A 90 -9.18 -0.74 -2.22
CA PHE A 90 -7.85 -0.19 -2.09
C PHE A 90 -7.84 1.33 -2.37
N ASP A 91 -8.51 1.76 -3.44
CA ASP A 91 -8.60 3.18 -3.77
C ASP A 91 -9.29 4.01 -2.67
N LYS A 92 -10.29 3.45 -1.99
CA LYS A 92 -10.93 4.09 -0.83
C LYS A 92 -9.99 4.18 0.37
N ASP A 93 -9.23 3.13 0.63
CA ASP A 93 -8.20 3.13 1.70
C ASP A 93 -7.11 4.13 1.42
N LEU A 94 -6.58 4.12 0.20
CA LEU A 94 -5.55 5.05 -0.23
C LEU A 94 -6.01 6.50 -0.06
N ASN A 95 -7.22 6.83 -0.52
CA ASN A 95 -7.78 8.16 -0.31
C ASN A 95 -7.90 8.53 1.17
N SER A 96 -8.37 7.61 2.01
CA SER A 96 -8.51 7.84 3.45
C SER A 96 -7.15 8.02 4.14
N PHE A 97 -6.16 7.20 3.76
CA PHE A 97 -4.79 7.27 4.23
C PHE A 97 -4.14 8.60 3.84
N LEU A 98 -4.30 9.05 2.60
CA LEU A 98 -3.77 10.33 2.13
C LEU A 98 -4.40 11.52 2.85
N VAL A 99 -5.70 11.47 3.13
CA VAL A 99 -6.38 12.50 3.95
C VAL A 99 -5.82 12.52 5.37
N TYR A 100 -5.64 11.36 6.00
CA TYR A 100 -5.04 11.24 7.33
C TYR A 100 -3.59 11.76 7.35
N TRP A 101 -2.78 11.33 6.38
CA TRP A 101 -1.40 11.77 6.21
C TRP A 101 -1.34 13.29 6.06
N ARG A 102 -2.09 13.89 5.12
CA ARG A 102 -2.14 15.35 4.96
C ARG A 102 -2.52 16.07 6.25
N LYS A 103 -3.46 15.56 7.04
CA LYS A 103 -3.86 16.18 8.32
C LYS A 103 -2.77 16.12 9.39
N ASN A 104 -1.97 15.05 9.42
CA ASN A 104 -0.96 14.86 10.46
C ASN A 104 0.42 15.40 10.06
N THR A 105 0.82 15.24 8.80
CA THR A 105 2.06 15.81 8.26
C THR A 105 1.89 17.30 7.96
N GLY A 106 0.70 17.74 7.54
CA GLY A 106 0.37 19.17 7.38
C GLY A 106 0.36 19.93 8.71
N ARG A 107 0.08 19.27 9.84
CA ARG A 107 0.30 19.84 11.18
C ARG A 107 1.78 19.93 11.56
N GLN A 108 2.61 18.99 11.13
CA GLN A 108 4.06 19.06 11.36
C GLN A 108 4.74 20.17 10.54
N PHE A 109 4.24 20.48 9.34
CA PHE A 109 4.73 21.63 8.56
C PHE A 109 4.30 22.98 9.13
N LEU A 110 3.11 23.09 9.73
CA LEU A 110 2.68 24.33 10.40
C LEU A 110 3.43 24.59 11.71
N HIS A 111 3.98 23.56 12.36
CA HIS A 111 4.75 23.74 13.60
C HIS A 111 6.22 24.10 13.35
N LYS A 112 6.73 23.98 12.11
CA LYS A 112 8.09 24.38 11.71
C LYS A 112 8.16 25.75 11.02
N SER A 113 7.02 26.41 10.82
CA SER A 113 6.97 27.75 10.18
C SER A 113 6.80 28.89 11.20
N PHE A 114 6.98 28.62 12.49
CA PHE A 114 6.89 29.59 13.60
C PHE A 114 8.04 29.45 14.61
N GLU A 115 9.21 28.97 14.17
CA GLU A 115 10.48 29.11 14.90
C GLU A 115 11.53 29.78 14.01
#